data_AF-A0A7W5V670-F1
#
_entry.id   AF-A0A7W5V670-F1
#
_cell.length_a   1.000
_cell.length_b   1.000
_cell.length_c   1.000
_cell.angle_alpha   90.00
_cell.angle_beta   90.00
_cell.angle_gamma   90.00
#
_symmetry.space_group_name_H-M   'P 1'
#
loop_
_entity.id
_entity.type
_entity.pdbx_description
1 polymer ?
#
loop_
_entity_poly.entity_id
_entity_poly.type
_entity_poly.pdbx_seq_one_letter_code
_entity_poly.pdbx_strand_id
1 'polypeptide(L)'
;MSSAAEHTEAAVSSSTPVFDPGTDRGASRTAPRLEEIRGNLHARIAEAEREGWLGDVEQLAVSLATDAKISQIDARERRKDSPVFIGMPPIGQLVGREAENRDKTG
;
A
#
# COMPACT_ATOMS: atom_id res chain seq x y z
N MET A 1 29.93 45.51 15.43
CA MET A 1 30.53 45.22 14.10
C MET A 1 30.87 43.74 14.06
N SER A 2 30.34 43.02 13.06
CA SER A 2 30.61 41.62 12.65
C SER A 2 30.39 40.51 13.70
N SER A 3 29.78 39.37 13.40
CA SER A 3 29.77 38.62 12.15
C SER A 3 28.46 37.83 12.03
N ALA A 4 27.81 37.94 10.87
CA ALA A 4 26.70 37.08 10.48
C ALA A 4 27.27 35.68 10.17
N ALA A 5 26.81 34.66 10.87
CA ALA A 5 27.00 33.27 10.45
C ALA A 5 25.84 32.94 9.52
N GLU A 6 26.12 33.01 8.23
CA GLU A 6 25.27 32.54 7.15
C GLU A 6 25.07 31.03 7.33
N HIS A 7 23.88 30.64 7.80
CA HIS A 7 23.42 29.26 7.67
C HIS A 7 22.88 29.08 6.26
N THR A 8 23.76 28.69 5.34
CA THR A 8 23.37 28.18 4.02
C THR A 8 22.88 26.75 4.20
N GLU A 9 21.62 26.57 4.58
CA GLU A 9 21.00 25.25 4.59
C GLU A 9 20.50 24.92 3.18
N ALA A 10 21.11 23.88 2.61
CA ALA A 10 20.91 23.41 1.26
C ALA A 10 19.43 23.14 0.96
N ALA A 11 18.97 23.60 -0.20
CA ALA A 11 17.67 23.27 -0.73
C ALA A 11 17.48 21.74 -0.74
N VAL A 12 16.58 21.24 0.10
CA VAL A 12 16.02 19.89 -0.02
C VAL A 12 15.42 19.80 -1.41
N SER A 13 16.13 19.11 -2.31
CA SER A 13 15.63 18.73 -3.62
C SER A 13 14.48 17.76 -3.37
N SER A 14 13.26 18.28 -3.35
CA SER A 14 12.04 17.49 -3.36
C SER A 14 11.91 16.82 -4.73
N SER A 15 12.71 15.78 -4.95
CA SER A 15 12.55 14.85 -6.06
C SER A 15 11.20 14.18 -5.88
N THR A 16 10.18 14.78 -6.51
CA THR A 16 8.82 14.23 -6.52
C THR A 16 8.90 12.94 -7.31
N PRO A 17 8.56 11.78 -6.72
CA PRO A 17 8.70 10.51 -7.44
C PRO A 17 7.76 10.53 -8.64
N VAL A 18 8.35 10.52 -9.85
CA VAL A 18 7.62 10.31 -11.10
C VAL A 18 7.00 8.93 -11.03
N PHE A 19 5.67 8.87 -11.05
CA PHE A 19 4.91 7.63 -11.07
C PHE A 19 5.16 6.90 -12.39
N ASP A 20 6.01 5.86 -12.36
CA ASP A 20 6.23 4.96 -13.48
C ASP A 20 5.28 3.74 -13.36
N PRO A 21 4.24 3.62 -14.21
CA PRO A 21 3.26 2.54 -14.13
C PRO A 21 3.78 1.18 -14.66
N GLY A 22 5.05 1.12 -15.11
CA GLY A 22 5.64 -0.03 -15.78
C GLY A 22 6.26 -1.09 -14.87
N THR A 23 6.84 -0.72 -13.73
CA THR A 23 7.87 -1.56 -13.10
C THR A 23 7.46 -2.21 -11.77
N ASP A 24 6.29 -1.91 -11.22
CA ASP A 24 5.85 -2.51 -9.95
C ASP A 24 4.39 -2.98 -9.95
N ARG A 25 4.03 -3.81 -10.93
CA ARG A 25 2.71 -4.45 -10.97
C ARG A 25 2.67 -5.83 -10.28
N GLY A 26 3.72 -6.19 -9.52
CA GLY A 26 3.84 -7.54 -8.96
C GLY A 26 4.77 -7.72 -7.75
N ALA A 27 5.43 -6.69 -7.21
CA ALA A 27 6.12 -6.84 -5.91
C ALA A 27 5.19 -6.36 -4.79
N SER A 28 4.82 -7.27 -3.87
CA SER A 28 4.02 -6.94 -2.69
C SER A 28 4.80 -5.97 -1.79
N ARG A 29 4.59 -4.67 -1.98
CA ARG A 29 5.05 -3.60 -1.05
C ARG A 29 4.36 -3.68 0.31
N THR A 30 3.27 -4.44 0.40
CA THR A 30 2.44 -4.57 1.60
C THR A 30 3.09 -5.50 2.65
N ALA A 31 3.70 -6.61 2.22
CA ALA A 31 4.24 -7.60 3.16
C ALA A 31 5.33 -7.06 4.11
N PRO A 32 6.36 -6.32 3.65
CA PRO A 32 7.36 -5.72 4.55
C PRO A 32 6.75 -4.74 5.54
N ARG A 33 5.72 -3.99 5.12
CA ARG A 33 5.03 -3.01 5.97
C ARG A 33 4.23 -3.68 7.08
N LEU A 34 3.64 -4.85 6.83
CA LEU A 34 2.87 -5.58 7.82
C LEU A 34 3.78 -6.22 8.89
N GLU A 35 4.96 -6.71 8.50
CA GLU A 35 5.98 -7.18 9.45
C GLU A 35 6.45 -6.07 10.39
N GLU A 36 6.67 -4.87 9.86
CA GLU A 36 7.04 -3.69 10.66
C GLU A 36 5.95 -3.34 11.70
N ILE A 37 4.68 -3.35 11.28
CA ILE A 37 3.55 -3.09 12.18
C ILE A 37 3.47 -4.16 13.28
N ARG A 38 3.68 -5.44 12.95
CA ARG A 38 3.71 -6.53 13.94
C ARG A 38 4.82 -6.32 14.97
N GLY A 39 6.02 -5.97 14.53
CA GLY A 39 7.15 -5.67 15.42
C GLY A 39 6.83 -4.52 16.37
N ASN A 40 6.20 -3.45 15.87
CA ASN A 40 5.79 -2.32 16.68
C ASN A 40 4.73 -2.70 17.73
N LEU A 41 3.74 -3.52 17.35
CA LEU A 41 2.70 -3.98 18.27
C LEU A 41 3.28 -4.80 19.44
N HIS A 42 4.21 -5.72 19.18
CA HIS A 42 4.89 -6.45 20.26
C HIS A 42 5.65 -5.52 21.21
N ALA A 43 6.37 -4.52 20.68
CA ALA A 43 7.09 -3.56 21.50
C ALA A 43 6.14 -2.75 22.41
N ARG A 44 4.98 -2.35 21.87
CA ARG A 44 3.96 -1.61 22.63
C ARG A 44 3.25 -2.45 23.68
N ILE A 45 2.99 -3.73 23.41
CA ILE A 45 2.45 -4.67 24.40
C ILE A 45 3.43 -4.81 25.56
N ALA A 46 4.72 -5.04 25.27
CA ALA A 46 5.73 -5.18 26.31
C ALA A 46 5.89 -3.91 27.17
N GLU A 47 5.70 -2.72 26.59
CA GLU A 47 5.67 -1.47 27.35
C GLU A 47 4.43 -1.37 28.25
N ALA A 48 3.25 -1.62 27.69
CA ALA A 48 2.00 -1.56 28.45
C ALA A 48 1.97 -2.58 29.60
N GLU A 49 2.58 -3.75 29.45
CA GLU A 49 2.78 -4.72 30.53
C GLU A 49 3.70 -4.18 31.64
N ARG A 50 4.82 -3.54 31.27
CA ARG A 50 5.77 -2.94 32.24
C ARG A 50 5.16 -1.78 33.01
N GLU A 51 4.38 -0.94 32.34
CA GLU A 51 3.74 0.23 32.95
C GLU A 51 2.41 -0.10 33.63
N GLY A 52 1.96 -1.37 33.57
CA GLY A 52 0.72 -1.82 34.19
C GLY A 52 -0.55 -1.29 33.50
N TRP A 53 -0.45 -0.88 32.23
CA TRP A 53 -1.57 -0.41 31.42
C TRP A 53 -2.34 -1.60 30.83
N LEU A 54 -2.98 -2.38 31.70
CA LEU A 54 -3.62 -3.65 31.33
C LEU A 54 -4.71 -3.51 30.25
N GLY A 55 -5.46 -2.40 30.26
CA GLY A 55 -6.48 -2.11 29.24
C GLY A 55 -5.90 -1.90 27.84
N ASP A 56 -4.68 -1.38 27.74
CA ASP A 56 -4.00 -1.19 26.46
C ASP A 56 -3.40 -2.51 25.96
N VAL A 57 -2.90 -3.36 26.86
CA VAL A 57 -2.43 -4.72 26.53
C VAL A 57 -3.54 -5.53 25.85
N GLU A 58 -4.75 -5.54 26.40
CA GLU A 58 -5.88 -6.28 25.85
C GLU A 58 -6.23 -5.83 24.42
N GLN A 59 -6.34 -4.52 24.19
CA GLN A 59 -6.68 -3.98 22.88
C GLN A 59 -5.55 -4.19 21.85
N LEU A 60 -4.29 -4.08 22.27
CA LEU A 60 -3.13 -4.35 21.42
C LEU A 60 -3.01 -5.84 21.07
N ALA A 61 -3.32 -6.74 22.01
CA ALA A 61 -3.34 -8.19 21.77
C ALA A 61 -4.44 -8.60 20.77
N VAL A 62 -5.62 -7.96 20.83
CA VAL A 62 -6.68 -8.17 19.82
C VAL A 62 -6.23 -7.70 18.44
N SER A 63 -5.53 -6.56 18.38
CA SER A 63 -4.98 -6.04 17.12
C SER A 63 -3.93 -6.99 16.54
N LEU A 64 -3.07 -7.57 17.38
CA LEU A 64 -2.09 -8.59 17.00
C LEU A 64 -2.74 -9.90 16.53
N ALA A 65 -3.79 -10.37 17.21
CA ALA A 65 -4.53 -11.57 16.82
C ALA A 65 -5.16 -11.49 15.42
N THR A 66 -5.25 -10.29 14.83
CA THR A 66 -5.69 -10.06 13.46
C THR A 66 -4.64 -10.52 12.41
N ASP A 67 -3.48 -11.02 12.84
CA ASP A 67 -2.43 -11.62 11.99
C ASP A 67 -2.93 -12.73 11.03
N ALA A 68 -3.97 -13.47 11.42
CA ALA A 68 -4.61 -14.44 10.53
C ALA A 68 -5.20 -13.77 9.26
N LYS A 69 -5.65 -12.52 9.39
CA LYS A 69 -6.22 -11.71 8.30
C LYS A 69 -5.13 -11.13 7.39
N ILE A 70 -3.94 -10.86 7.94
CA ILE A 70 -2.74 -10.50 7.17
C ILE A 70 -2.33 -11.66 6.26
N SER A 71 -2.22 -12.87 6.80
CA SER A 71 -1.90 -14.07 6.00
C SER A 71 -2.93 -14.31 4.88
N GLN A 72 -4.20 -14.01 5.15
CA GLN A 72 -5.28 -14.09 4.15
C GLN A 72 -5.14 -13.03 3.05
N ILE A 73 -4.71 -11.81 3.39
CA ILE A 73 -4.45 -10.72 2.44
C ILE A 73 -3.25 -11.07 1.56
N ASP A 74 -2.14 -11.54 2.14
CA ASP A 74 -0.95 -11.96 1.39
C ASP A 74 -1.28 -13.08 0.40
N ALA A 75 -2.02 -14.09 0.84
CA ALA A 75 -2.48 -15.17 -0.02
C ALA A 75 -3.42 -14.68 -1.14
N ARG A 76 -4.21 -13.61 -0.88
CA ARG A 76 -5.05 -12.98 -1.91
C ARG A 76 -4.23 -12.14 -2.88
N GLU A 77 -3.24 -11.38 -2.41
CA GLU A 77 -2.33 -10.61 -3.26
C GLU A 77 -1.57 -11.53 -4.21
N ARG A 78 -1.00 -12.64 -3.71
CA ARG A 78 -0.34 -13.66 -4.55
C ARG A 78 -1.27 -14.28 -5.61
N ARG A 79 -2.59 -14.29 -5.37
CA ARG A 79 -3.59 -14.77 -6.34
C ARG A 79 -4.05 -13.70 -7.33
N LYS A 80 -3.86 -12.41 -7.03
CA LYS A 80 -4.25 -11.29 -7.91
C LYS A 80 -3.35 -11.13 -9.13
N ASP A 81 -2.17 -11.76 -9.15
CA ASP A 81 -1.27 -11.75 -10.32
C ASP A 81 -1.84 -12.51 -11.52
N SER A 82 -2.93 -13.29 -11.34
CA SER A 82 -3.69 -13.89 -12.43
C SER A 82 -4.92 -13.06 -12.76
N PRO A 83 -5.07 -12.54 -14.00
CA PRO A 83 -6.27 -11.85 -14.43
C PRO A 83 -7.50 -12.76 -14.30
N VAL A 84 -8.51 -12.32 -13.55
CA VAL A 84 -9.82 -12.99 -13.53
C VAL A 84 -10.61 -12.46 -14.73
N PHE A 85 -10.97 -13.35 -15.66
CA PHE A 85 -11.75 -12.98 -16.84
C PHE A 85 -13.23 -12.76 -16.44
N ILE A 86 -13.60 -11.50 -16.17
CA ILE A 86 -14.97 -11.10 -15.81
C ILE A 86 -15.73 -10.71 -17.08
N GLY A 87 -15.79 -11.58 -18.10
CA GLY A 87 -16.64 -11.45 -19.31
C GLY A 87 -16.57 -10.12 -20.08
N MET A 88 -15.72 -9.19 -19.69
CA MET A 88 -15.66 -7.84 -20.20
C MET A 88 -14.85 -7.90 -21.49
N PRO A 89 -15.44 -7.55 -22.63
CA PRO A 89 -14.72 -7.53 -23.87
C PRO A 89 -13.56 -6.52 -23.73
N PRO A 90 -12.39 -6.82 -24.33
CA PRO A 90 -11.27 -5.90 -24.29
C PRO A 90 -11.69 -4.55 -24.88
N ILE A 91 -11.15 -3.45 -24.36
CA ILE A 91 -11.55 -2.08 -24.73
C ILE A 91 -11.51 -1.87 -26.26
N GLY A 92 -10.55 -2.48 -26.95
CA GLY A 92 -10.48 -2.43 -28.42
C GLY A 92 -11.69 -3.05 -29.14
N GLN A 93 -12.31 -4.08 -28.57
CA GLN A 93 -13.55 -4.64 -29.12
C GLN A 93 -14.76 -3.75 -28.86
N LEU A 94 -14.80 -2.96 -27.77
CA LEU A 94 -15.84 -1.96 -27.56
C LEU A 94 -15.75 -0.83 -28.60
N VAL A 95 -14.54 -0.34 -28.85
CA VAL A 95 -14.30 0.73 -29.84
C VAL A 95 -14.71 0.29 -31.25
N GLY A 96 -14.38 -0.96 -31.63
CA GLY A 96 -14.78 -1.50 -32.94
C GLY A 96 -16.29 -1.59 -33.13
N ARG A 97 -17.02 -2.01 -32.09
CA ARG A 97 -18.50 -2.11 -32.13
C ARG A 97 -19.16 -0.75 -32.24
N GLU A 98 -18.59 0.28 -31.63
CA GLU A 98 -19.17 1.63 -31.67
C GLU A 98 -18.97 2.31 -33.03
N ALA A 99 -17.84 2.06 -33.69
CA ALA A 99 -17.63 2.49 -35.07
C ALA A 99 -18.61 1.78 -36.03
N GLU A 100 -18.79 0.47 -35.87
CA GLU A 100 -19.74 -0.32 -36.67
C GLU A 100 -21.20 0.09 -36.43
N ASN A 101 -21.57 0.42 -35.19
CA ASN A 101 -22.93 0.88 -34.86
C ASN A 101 -23.23 2.29 -35.42
N ARG A 102 -22.20 3.16 -35.45
CA ARG A 102 -22.32 4.51 -36.02
C ARG A 102 -22.53 4.48 -37.54
N ASP A 103 -21.90 3.53 -38.23
CA ASP A 103 -22.05 3.30 -39.67
C ASP A 103 -23.46 2.78 -40.04
N LYS A 104 -24.08 1.99 -39.16
CA LYS A 104 -25.44 1.43 -39.37
C LYS A 104 -26.58 2.41 -39.09
N THR A 105 -26.29 3.58 -38.51
CA THR A 105 -27.31 4.57 -38.11
C THR A 105 -27.29 5.85 -38.98
N GLY A 106 -26.47 5.88 -40.04
CA GLY A 106 -26.42 6.98 -41.02
C GLY A 106 -26.87 6.55 -42.40
#